data_AF-A0A7K1ZKL2-F1
#
_entry.id   AF-A0A7K1ZKL2-F1
#
_cell.length_a   1.000
_cell.length_b   1.000
_cell.length_c   1.000
_cell.angle_alpha   90.00
_cell.angle_beta   90.00
_cell.angle_gamma   90.00
#
_symmetry.space_group_name_H-M   'P 1'
#
loop_
_entity.id
_entity.type
_entity.pdbx_description
1 polymer ?
#
loop_
_entity_poly.entity_id
_entity_poly.type
_entity_poly.pdbx_seq_one_letter_code
_entity_poly.pdbx_strand_id
1 'polypeptide(L)'
;MPRRTRRTHSSSFKAKAALATVRGKGALATLTTALLAAGCLQDAPPPDHTAVFTGDAGEWVELSHAFGPSTIYWPTDTVGFQLTELAYGYTDAGFFYASYSFASAEHGGTHLDAPIHFAEGRMTADEIPLSSLITCAR
;
A
#
# COMPACT_ATOMS: atom_id res chain seq x y z
N MET A 1 24.90 17.47 8.45
CA MET A 1 24.44 17.73 7.06
C MET A 1 23.23 18.66 7.09
N PRO A 2 23.17 19.72 6.27
CA PRO A 2 22.09 20.70 6.39
C PRO A 2 20.82 20.23 5.67
N ARG A 3 19.70 20.29 6.39
CA ARG A 3 18.35 19.90 5.98
C ARG A 3 17.84 20.88 4.90
N ARG A 4 17.68 20.42 3.66
CA ARG A 4 17.24 21.24 2.53
C ARG A 4 15.71 21.39 2.58
N THR A 5 15.22 22.59 2.87
CA THR A 5 13.79 22.95 2.88
C THR A 5 13.22 22.93 1.46
N ARG A 6 12.18 22.13 1.22
CA ARG A 6 11.48 22.02 -0.07
C ARG A 6 10.51 23.20 -0.22
N ARG A 7 10.76 24.09 -1.19
CA ARG A 7 9.80 25.12 -1.62
C ARG A 7 8.66 24.44 -2.38
N THR A 8 7.42 24.59 -1.92
CA THR A 8 6.23 24.23 -2.67
C THR A 8 5.80 25.43 -3.52
N HIS A 9 5.85 25.28 -4.86
CA HIS A 9 5.25 26.24 -5.78
C HIS A 9 3.76 25.88 -5.95
N SER A 10 2.88 26.68 -5.34
CA SER A 10 1.45 26.68 -5.63
C SER A 10 1.22 27.52 -6.88
N SER A 11 0.94 26.87 -8.02
CA SER A 11 0.43 27.55 -9.20
C SER A 11 -1.10 27.63 -9.11
N SER A 12 -1.61 28.79 -8.75
CA SER A 12 -3.05 29.08 -8.76
C SER A 12 -3.50 29.30 -10.21
N PHE A 13 -4.22 28.33 -10.77
CA PHE A 13 -4.84 28.47 -12.08
C PHE A 13 -6.10 29.34 -11.94
N LYS A 14 -6.04 30.61 -12.36
CA LYS A 14 -7.23 31.48 -12.43
C LYS A 14 -7.95 31.22 -13.74
N ALA A 15 -9.03 30.45 -13.71
CA ALA A 15 -9.96 30.35 -14.84
C ALA A 15 -10.74 31.67 -14.97
N LYS A 16 -10.51 32.42 -16.05
CA LYS A 16 -11.36 33.55 -16.43
C LYS A 16 -12.57 33.01 -17.20
N ALA A 17 -13.76 33.08 -16.60
CA ALA A 17 -15.01 32.83 -17.30
C ALA A 17 -15.32 34.03 -18.21
N ALA A 18 -15.38 33.80 -19.53
CA ALA A 18 -15.88 34.78 -20.49
C ALA A 18 -17.41 34.73 -20.49
N LEU A 19 -18.05 35.82 -20.05
CA LEU A 19 -19.51 35.96 -20.08
C LEU A 19 -19.94 36.44 -21.47
N ALA A 20 -20.41 35.51 -22.31
CA ALA A 20 -21.04 35.85 -23.58
C ALA A 20 -22.48 36.33 -23.31
N THR A 21 -22.76 37.61 -23.56
CA THR A 21 -24.12 38.17 -23.46
C THR A 21 -24.89 37.85 -24.75
N VAL A 22 -25.79 36.87 -24.72
CA VAL A 22 -26.77 36.64 -25.79
C VAL A 22 -28.00 37.50 -25.53
N ARG A 23 -28.20 38.52 -26.36
CA ARG A 23 -29.48 39.23 -26.47
C ARG A 23 -30.36 38.47 -27.47
N GLY A 24 -31.40 37.79 -26.98
CA GLY A 24 -32.37 37.12 -27.84
C GLY A 24 -33.59 36.66 -27.05
N LYS A 25 -34.77 37.09 -27.48
CA LYS A 25 -36.08 36.77 -26.90
C LYS A 25 -36.29 35.25 -26.88
N GLY A 26 -36.42 34.66 -25.70
CA GLY A 26 -36.70 33.24 -25.54
C GLY A 26 -36.42 32.76 -24.12
N ALA A 27 -37.30 33.11 -23.18
CA ALA A 27 -37.18 32.78 -21.75
C ALA A 27 -37.33 31.28 -21.41
N LEU A 28 -37.16 30.38 -22.37
CA LEU A 28 -37.36 28.93 -22.21
C LEU A 28 -36.08 28.10 -22.42
N ALA A 29 -35.00 28.70 -22.93
CA ALA A 29 -33.76 27.97 -23.26
C ALA A 29 -32.69 27.99 -22.17
N THR A 30 -32.87 28.74 -21.07
CA THR A 30 -31.86 28.93 -20.02
C THR A 30 -31.94 27.93 -18.87
N LEU A 31 -33.03 27.16 -18.73
CA LEU A 31 -33.18 26.22 -17.62
C LEU A 31 -32.50 24.86 -17.86
N THR A 32 -32.28 24.48 -19.12
CA THR A 32 -31.69 23.18 -19.49
C THR A 32 -30.16 23.13 -19.39
N THR A 33 -29.46 24.27 -19.42
CA THR A 33 -27.99 24.29 -19.37
C THR A 33 -27.43 24.19 -17.95
N ALA A 34 -28.21 24.52 -16.92
CA ALA A 34 -27.77 24.43 -15.52
C ALA A 34 -27.79 22.99 -14.95
N LEU A 35 -28.63 22.10 -15.51
CA LEU A 35 -28.78 20.73 -15.01
C LEU A 35 -27.63 19.80 -15.44
N LEU A 36 -26.91 20.14 -16.51
CA LEU A 36 -25.81 19.32 -17.05
C LEU A 36 -24.47 19.51 -16.31
N ALA A 37 -24.31 20.55 -15.51
CA ALA A 37 -23.06 20.82 -14.79
C ALA A 37 -22.99 20.18 -13.39
N ALA A 38 -24.12 19.70 -12.85
CA ALA A 38 -24.18 19.14 -11.49
C ALA A 38 -23.79 17.65 -11.42
N GLY A 39 -23.76 16.94 -12.55
CA GLY A 39 -23.49 15.49 -12.58
C GLY A 39 -22.01 15.08 -12.52
N CYS A 40 -21.07 16.03 -12.62
CA CYS A 40 -19.64 15.72 -12.71
C CYS A 40 -18.86 15.90 -11.39
N LEU A 41 -19.54 16.21 -10.28
CA LEU A 41 -18.92 16.39 -8.95
C LEU A 41 -19.38 15.35 -7.92
N GLN A 42 -19.64 14.10 -8.34
CA GLN A 42 -19.70 13.02 -7.37
C GLN A 42 -18.26 12.59 -7.05
N ASP A 43 -17.67 13.20 -6.02
CA ASP A 43 -16.57 12.57 -5.31
C ASP A 43 -17.09 11.20 -4.87
N ALA A 44 -16.50 10.13 -5.41
CA ALA A 44 -16.82 8.80 -4.97
C ALA A 44 -16.59 8.74 -3.44
N PRO A 45 -17.50 8.11 -2.67
CA PRO A 45 -17.25 7.92 -1.26
C PRO A 45 -15.89 7.23 -1.08
N PRO A 46 -15.13 7.58 -0.03
CA PRO A 46 -13.85 6.94 0.22
C PRO A 46 -14.08 5.42 0.26
N PRO A 47 -13.16 4.63 -0.33
CA PRO A 47 -13.30 3.18 -0.36
C PRO A 47 -13.48 2.64 1.05
N ASP A 48 -14.50 1.82 1.24
CA ASP A 48 -14.68 1.08 2.49
C ASP A 48 -13.67 -0.07 2.53
N HIS A 49 -12.56 0.15 3.23
CA HIS A 49 -11.53 -0.85 3.41
C HIS A 49 -11.96 -2.00 4.34
N THR A 50 -13.05 -1.86 5.10
CA THR A 50 -13.52 -2.92 6.01
C THR A 50 -14.06 -4.12 5.24
N ALA A 51 -14.64 -3.89 4.07
CA ALA A 51 -15.15 -4.93 3.17
C ALA A 51 -14.07 -5.95 2.76
N VAL A 52 -12.79 -5.56 2.75
CA VAL A 52 -11.66 -6.48 2.49
C VAL A 52 -11.55 -7.49 3.64
N PHE A 53 -11.66 -7.05 4.89
CA PHE A 53 -11.48 -7.91 6.07
C PHE A 53 -12.74 -8.68 6.45
N THR A 54 -13.93 -8.24 6.02
CA THR A 54 -15.17 -9.01 6.17
C THR A 54 -15.40 -10.03 5.05
N GLY A 55 -14.60 -9.96 3.97
CA GLY A 55 -14.74 -10.82 2.78
C GLY A 55 -15.81 -10.35 1.80
N ASP A 56 -16.43 -9.19 2.03
CA ASP A 56 -17.46 -8.63 1.14
C ASP A 56 -16.86 -8.00 -0.13
N ALA A 57 -15.58 -7.61 -0.11
CA ALA A 57 -14.88 -7.02 -1.25
C ALA A 57 -14.23 -8.05 -2.20
N GLY A 58 -14.19 -9.33 -1.82
CA GLY A 58 -13.56 -10.40 -2.62
C GLY A 58 -12.99 -11.55 -1.77
N GLU A 59 -12.31 -12.46 -2.45
CA GLU A 59 -11.66 -13.62 -1.83
C GLU A 59 -10.18 -13.33 -1.51
N TRP A 60 -9.74 -13.77 -0.32
CA TRP A 60 -8.32 -13.75 0.04
C TRP A 60 -7.61 -14.94 -0.59
N VAL A 61 -6.68 -14.65 -1.49
CA VAL A 61 -5.83 -15.67 -2.12
C VAL A 61 -4.45 -15.65 -1.46
N GLU A 62 -3.99 -16.81 -1.03
CA GLU A 62 -2.66 -17.01 -0.45
C GLU A 62 -1.62 -17.09 -1.57
N LEU A 63 -0.60 -16.22 -1.52
CA LEU A 63 0.42 -16.06 -2.58
C LEU A 63 1.85 -16.39 -2.10
N SER A 64 1.97 -17.08 -0.97
CA SER A 64 3.26 -17.44 -0.37
C SER A 64 3.49 -18.95 -0.40
N HIS A 65 4.74 -19.34 -0.25
CA HIS A 65 5.08 -20.73 0.05
C HIS A 65 5.30 -20.91 1.55
N ALA A 66 5.14 -22.14 2.02
CA ALA A 66 5.53 -22.50 3.39
C ALA A 66 7.00 -22.12 3.64
N PHE A 67 7.27 -21.49 4.78
CA PHE A 67 8.60 -21.02 5.15
C PHE A 67 9.22 -21.94 6.19
N GLY A 68 10.38 -22.53 5.90
CA GLY A 68 10.98 -23.58 6.72
C GLY A 68 12.30 -24.14 6.18
N PRO A 69 12.75 -25.30 6.67
CA PRO A 69 14.02 -25.91 6.27
C PRO A 69 14.12 -26.25 4.77
N SER A 70 12.99 -26.37 4.09
CA SER A 70 12.92 -26.60 2.64
C SER A 70 12.79 -25.32 1.82
N THR A 71 12.79 -24.14 2.45
CA THR A 71 12.75 -22.86 1.74
C THR A 71 13.97 -22.72 0.85
N ILE A 72 13.72 -22.31 -0.39
CA ILE A 72 14.76 -22.06 -1.38
C ILE A 72 15.27 -20.63 -1.18
N TYR A 73 16.59 -20.48 -1.19
CA TYR A 73 17.31 -19.22 -1.07
C TYR A 73 18.16 -18.96 -2.31
N TRP A 74 18.64 -17.73 -2.45
CA TRP A 74 19.61 -17.40 -3.49
C TRP A 74 20.88 -18.27 -3.36
N PRO A 75 21.51 -18.75 -4.46
CA PRO A 75 22.56 -19.77 -4.38
C PRO A 75 23.80 -19.44 -3.54
N THR A 76 24.05 -18.16 -3.25
CA THR A 76 25.19 -17.72 -2.42
C THR A 76 24.84 -17.59 -0.94
N ASP A 77 23.56 -17.71 -0.56
CA ASP A 77 23.18 -17.85 0.84
C ASP A 77 23.38 -19.30 1.27
N THR A 78 24.42 -19.52 2.06
CA THR A 78 24.80 -20.85 2.55
C THR A 78 24.22 -21.16 3.93
N VAL A 79 23.54 -20.21 4.59
CA VAL A 79 23.00 -20.39 5.95
C VAL A 79 21.51 -20.74 5.88
N GLY A 80 20.74 -20.02 5.06
CA GLY A 80 19.32 -20.28 4.85
C GLY A 80 18.47 -20.25 6.13
N PHE A 81 17.43 -21.08 6.17
CA PHE A 81 16.51 -21.17 7.30
C PHE A 81 17.14 -21.84 8.53
N GLN A 82 17.04 -21.19 9.69
CA GLN A 82 17.48 -21.70 10.97
C GLN A 82 16.37 -21.56 12.01
N LEU A 83 16.02 -22.67 12.66
CA LEU A 83 15.07 -22.70 13.77
C LEU A 83 15.69 -23.48 14.92
N THR A 84 15.82 -22.83 16.07
CA THR A 84 16.35 -23.43 17.30
C THR A 84 15.26 -23.44 18.35
N GLU A 85 14.92 -24.62 18.85
CA GLU A 85 14.02 -24.75 20.00
C GLU A 85 14.69 -24.18 21.25
N LEU A 86 14.02 -23.24 21.92
CA LEU A 86 14.47 -22.64 23.17
C LEU A 86 13.75 -23.28 24.37
N ALA A 87 12.47 -23.62 24.19
CA ALA A 87 11.67 -24.37 25.16
C ALA A 87 10.47 -25.00 24.47
N TYR A 88 10.08 -26.21 24.89
CA TYR A 88 8.85 -26.84 24.45
C TYR A 88 8.29 -27.75 25.54
N GLY A 89 7.15 -27.38 26.12
CA GLY A 89 6.45 -28.21 27.11
C GLY A 89 5.84 -27.42 28.27
N TYR A 90 5.39 -28.13 29.29
CA TYR A 90 4.85 -27.50 30.50
C TYR A 90 5.97 -26.92 31.35
N THR A 91 5.77 -25.69 31.81
CA THR A 91 6.64 -25.01 32.77
C THR A 91 6.34 -25.49 34.18
N ASP A 92 7.28 -25.23 35.11
CA ASP A 92 7.09 -25.52 36.54
C ASP A 92 5.91 -24.74 37.15
N ALA A 93 5.49 -23.64 36.51
CA ALA A 93 4.30 -22.88 36.90
C ALA A 93 2.98 -23.46 36.36
N GLY A 94 3.03 -24.61 35.67
CA GLY A 94 1.85 -25.38 35.28
C GLY A 94 1.21 -24.98 33.94
N PHE A 95 1.85 -24.13 33.13
CA PHE A 95 1.35 -23.75 31.79
C PHE A 95 2.26 -24.26 30.67
N PHE A 96 1.67 -24.58 29.51
CA PHE A 96 2.41 -24.96 28.31
C PHE A 96 3.13 -23.75 27.71
N TYR A 97 4.41 -23.93 27.35
CA TYR A 97 5.26 -22.92 26.75
C TYR A 97 6.05 -23.52 25.59
N ALA A 98 5.93 -22.89 24.42
CA ALA A 98 6.72 -23.21 23.24
C ALA A 98 7.41 -21.94 22.76
N SER A 99 8.73 -22.01 22.58
CA SER A 99 9.55 -20.88 22.20
C SER A 99 10.70 -21.33 21.31
N TYR A 100 10.92 -20.59 20.24
CA TYR A 100 11.93 -20.88 19.23
C TYR A 100 12.67 -19.58 18.87
N SER A 101 13.97 -19.70 18.62
CA SER A 101 14.74 -18.67 17.93
C SER A 101 14.72 -18.98 16.44
N PHE A 102 14.44 -17.97 15.63
CA PHE A 102 14.40 -18.07 14.17
C PHE A 102 15.43 -17.11 13.56
N ALA A 103 16.17 -17.60 12.55
CA ALA A 103 17.05 -16.79 11.73
C ALA A 103 16.95 -17.22 10.26
N SER A 104 17.13 -16.27 9.36
CA SER A 104 17.05 -16.45 7.91
C SER A 104 17.66 -15.24 7.20
N ALA A 105 18.07 -15.40 5.95
CA ALA A 105 18.40 -14.26 5.10
C ALA A 105 17.14 -13.54 4.60
N GLU A 106 17.29 -12.27 4.26
CA GLU A 106 16.19 -11.42 3.76
C GLU A 106 15.60 -11.94 2.43
N HIS A 107 16.41 -12.61 1.61
CA HIS A 107 16.07 -13.03 0.23
C HIS A 107 15.83 -14.54 0.13
N GLY A 108 14.89 -15.05 0.92
CA GLY A 108 14.47 -16.45 0.94
C GLY A 108 12.97 -16.61 0.67
N GLY A 109 12.58 -17.66 -0.06
CA GLY A 109 11.17 -17.96 -0.31
C GLY A 109 10.39 -16.82 -0.94
N THR A 110 9.11 -16.67 -0.58
CA THR A 110 8.31 -15.49 -0.94
C THR A 110 8.74 -14.31 -0.06
N HIS A 111 9.34 -13.27 -0.65
CA HIS A 111 9.94 -12.15 0.06
C HIS A 111 9.71 -10.80 -0.64
N LEU A 112 10.19 -9.72 -0.01
CA LEU A 112 10.12 -8.34 -0.51
C LEU A 112 11.53 -7.78 -0.70
N ASP A 113 11.84 -7.33 -1.91
CA ASP A 113 13.06 -6.57 -2.18
C ASP A 113 12.80 -5.06 -2.04
N ALA A 114 13.42 -4.44 -1.03
CA ALA A 114 13.37 -2.99 -0.87
C ALA A 114 14.29 -2.28 -1.89
N PRO A 115 14.05 -1.01 -2.25
CA PRO A 115 14.88 -0.27 -3.21
C PRO A 115 16.39 -0.28 -2.90
N ILE A 116 16.77 -0.29 -1.61
CA ILE A 116 18.17 -0.40 -1.19
C ILE A 116 18.88 -1.65 -1.73
N HIS A 117 18.14 -2.73 -2.03
CA HIS A 117 18.69 -4.02 -2.48
C HIS A 117 19.61 -3.88 -3.70
N PHE A 118 19.30 -2.94 -4.61
CA PHE A 118 20.13 -2.65 -5.79
C PHE A 118 20.47 -1.17 -5.98
N ALA A 119 20.06 -0.28 -5.07
CA ALA A 119 20.31 1.15 -5.21
C ALA A 119 20.76 1.77 -3.89
N GLU A 120 22.03 2.14 -3.83
CA GLU A 120 22.68 2.72 -2.64
C GLU A 120 21.95 3.99 -2.15
N GLY A 121 21.76 4.09 -0.82
CA GLY A 121 21.10 5.22 -0.17
C GLY A 121 19.61 5.36 -0.48
N ARG A 122 18.98 4.31 -1.03
CA ARG A 122 17.52 4.23 -1.20
C ARG A 122 16.87 3.57 0.01
N MET A 123 15.56 3.49 -0.06
CA MET A 123 14.72 3.10 1.05
C MET A 123 15.01 1.67 1.49
N THR A 124 15.25 1.49 2.79
CA THR A 124 15.19 0.18 3.45
C THR A 124 13.73 -0.28 3.58
N ALA A 125 13.50 -1.55 3.94
CA ALA A 125 12.15 -2.11 4.01
C ALA A 125 11.24 -1.33 5.00
N ASP A 126 11.80 -0.88 6.12
CA ASP A 126 11.10 -0.08 7.14
C ASP A 126 10.80 1.36 6.71
N GLU A 127 11.45 1.86 5.66
CA GLU A 127 11.20 3.19 5.10
C GLU A 127 10.12 3.20 4.00
N ILE A 128 9.66 2.03 3.53
CA ILE A 128 8.63 1.93 2.48
C ILE A 128 7.27 2.43 3.02
N PRO A 129 6.63 3.42 2.37
CA PRO A 129 5.30 3.87 2.75
C PRO A 129 4.29 2.73 2.66
N LEU A 130 3.46 2.57 3.68
CA LEU A 130 2.40 1.56 3.69
C LEU A 130 1.45 1.67 2.49
N SER A 131 1.23 2.89 1.98
CA SER A 131 0.43 3.14 0.77
C SER A 131 1.00 2.49 -0.49
N SER A 132 2.26 2.03 -0.46
CA SER A 132 2.91 1.31 -1.56
C SER A 132 2.79 -0.21 -1.44
N LEU A 133 2.35 -0.73 -0.29
CA LEU A 133 2.26 -2.18 -0.02
C LEU A 133 0.88 -2.77 -0.27
N ILE A 134 -0.15 -1.92 -0.38
CA ILE A 134 -1.52 -2.34 -0.68
C ILE A 134 -2.00 -1.54 -1.87
N THR A 135 -2.13 -2.20 -3.02
CA THR A 135 -2.54 -1.59 -4.28
C THR A 135 -3.28 -2.60 -5.13
N CYS A 136 -3.99 -2.13 -6.15
CA CYS A 136 -4.43 -2.98 -7.24
C CYS A 136 -3.21 -3.60 -7.93
N ALA A 137 -3.15 -4.93 -7.99
CA ALA A 137 -2.27 -5.64 -8.91
C ALA A 137 -2.75 -5.34 -10.34
N ARG A 138 -1.84 -4.95 -11.23
CA ARG A 138 -2.15 -4.47 -12.57
C ARG A 138 -1.61 -5.40 -13.63
#